data_AF-A0A3D9CKW5-F1
#
_entry.id   AF-A0A3D9CKW5-F1
#
_cell.length_a   1.000
_cell.length_b   1.000
_cell.length_c   1.000
_cell.angle_alpha   90.00
_cell.angle_beta   90.00
_cell.angle_gamma   90.00
#
_symmetry.space_group_name_H-M   'P 1'
#
loop_
_entity.id
_entity.type
_entity.pdbx_description
1 polymer ?
#
loop_
_entity_poly.entity_id
_entity_poly.type
_entity_poly.pdbx_seq_one_letter_code
_entity_poly.pdbx_strand_id
1 'polypeptide(L)'
;MILEYGNSENKFKYINKVNVSADHELYFTTNFSIILPKGIINWTRSNNNFFFEYKDKQMIYIYSAYKNEGKESNDWKLLEVEGNEVDNFLNNYWEKRGYKEKYLLEKHVGRISKLYTNGKYKILLYNIKTEKLSVFIRSAKTFTINM
;
A
#
# COMPACT_ATOMS: atom_id res chain seq x y z
N MET A 1 11.67 -6.84 7.94
CA MET A 1 10.98 -6.70 6.64
C MET A 1 11.88 -7.31 5.58
N ILE A 2 11.32 -8.03 4.62
CA ILE A 2 12.08 -8.70 3.57
C ILE A 2 11.42 -8.37 2.24
N LEU A 3 12.18 -7.82 1.28
CA LEU A 3 11.75 -7.62 -0.10
C LEU A 3 12.64 -8.45 -1.02
N GLU A 4 12.06 -9.48 -1.62
CA GLU A 4 12.74 -10.39 -2.55
C GLU A 4 12.42 -9.98 -3.99
N TYR A 5 13.45 -9.67 -4.76
CA TYR A 5 13.31 -9.33 -6.17
C TYR A 5 13.41 -10.62 -7.01
N GLY A 6 12.29 -11.14 -7.52
CA GLY A 6 12.25 -12.34 -8.38
C GLY A 6 12.57 -12.07 -9.86
N ASN A 7 12.19 -12.97 -10.77
CA ASN A 7 12.28 -12.69 -12.21
C ASN A 7 11.01 -11.99 -12.73
N SER A 8 9.83 -12.47 -12.34
CA SER A 8 8.54 -11.98 -12.84
C SER A 8 7.83 -11.01 -11.89
N GLU A 9 8.11 -11.11 -10.60
CA GLU A 9 7.44 -10.35 -9.54
C GLU A 9 8.38 -10.14 -8.35
N ASN A 10 7.98 -9.29 -7.41
CA ASN A 10 8.66 -9.10 -6.14
C ASN A 10 7.81 -9.67 -5.01
N LYS A 11 8.42 -10.24 -3.97
CA LYS A 11 7.71 -10.70 -2.78
C LYS A 11 8.08 -9.81 -1.61
N PHE A 12 7.10 -9.18 -1.00
CA PHE A 12 7.30 -8.40 0.21
C PHE A 12 6.71 -9.13 1.40
N LYS A 13 7.50 -9.27 2.47
CA LYS A 13 7.08 -9.82 3.74
C LYS A 13 7.39 -8.84 4.87
N TYR A 14 6.35 -8.42 5.57
CA TYR A 14 6.45 -7.65 6.79
C TYR A 14 6.31 -8.58 7.99
N ILE A 15 7.36 -8.62 8.81
CA ILE A 15 7.38 -9.30 10.11
C ILE A 15 7.84 -8.26 11.12
N ASN A 16 7.02 -8.01 12.15
CA ASN A 16 7.45 -7.20 13.29
C ASN A 16 7.64 -8.09 14.52
N LYS A 17 8.76 -7.93 15.22
CA LYS A 17 8.96 -8.51 16.54
C LYS A 17 8.75 -7.38 17.54
N VAL A 18 7.60 -7.33 18.19
CA VAL A 18 7.38 -6.39 19.29
C VAL A 18 8.00 -7.00 20.55
N ASN A 19 8.97 -6.30 21.17
CA ASN A 19 9.49 -6.65 22.49
C ASN A 19 8.50 -6.17 23.55
N VAL A 20 8.14 -7.06 24.48
CA VAL A 20 7.16 -6.81 25.54
C VAL A 20 7.81 -5.99 26.67
N SER A 21 7.23 -4.85 27.05
CA SER A 21 7.48 -4.18 28.34
C SER A 21 6.17 -4.08 29.10
N ALA A 22 6.19 -4.37 30.40
CA ALA A 22 5.04 -4.79 31.20
C ALA A 22 3.91 -3.76 31.43
N ASP A 23 4.08 -2.46 31.11
CA ASP A 23 3.19 -1.40 31.62
C ASP A 23 2.50 -0.49 30.59
N HIS A 24 2.59 -0.76 29.28
CA HIS A 24 1.96 0.08 28.26
C HIS A 24 1.14 -0.73 27.23
N GLU A 25 0.03 -0.14 26.75
CA GLU A 25 -0.90 -0.75 25.80
C GLU A 25 -0.20 -1.49 24.66
N LEU A 26 -0.53 -2.76 24.47
CA LEU A 26 0.08 -3.64 23.48
C LEU A 26 -0.47 -3.39 22.08
N TYR A 27 0.20 -2.54 21.29
CA TYR A 27 -0.06 -2.39 19.86
C TYR A 27 0.67 -3.49 19.06
N PHE A 28 0.02 -4.63 18.86
CA PHE A 28 0.56 -5.70 18.02
C PHE A 28 0.41 -5.30 16.54
N THR A 29 1.50 -4.96 15.87
CA THR A 29 1.50 -4.80 14.41
C THR A 29 1.22 -6.14 13.72
N THR A 30 0.48 -6.09 12.62
CA THR A 30 0.11 -7.27 11.86
C THR A 30 1.22 -7.69 10.89
N ASN A 31 1.60 -8.97 10.90
CA ASN A 31 2.51 -9.52 9.89
C ASN A 31 1.74 -9.76 8.59
N PHE A 32 2.33 -9.43 7.44
CA PHE A 32 1.68 -9.67 6.15
C PHE A 32 2.68 -9.99 5.05
N SER A 33 2.17 -10.52 3.95
CA SER A 33 2.91 -10.66 2.70
C SER A 33 2.06 -10.22 1.52
N ILE A 34 2.74 -9.78 0.46
CA ILE A 34 2.12 -9.40 -0.80
C ILE A 34 3.12 -9.63 -1.94
N ILE A 35 2.60 -10.02 -3.10
CA ILE A 35 3.33 -10.06 -4.36
C ILE A 35 3.16 -8.71 -5.04
N LEU A 36 4.27 -8.06 -5.38
CA LEU A 36 4.32 -6.73 -6.00
C LEU A 36 4.81 -6.82 -7.46
N PRO A 37 4.31 -5.96 -8.38
CA PRO A 37 4.83 -5.86 -9.73
C PRO A 37 6.32 -5.53 -9.77
N LYS A 38 6.94 -5.78 -10.94
CA LYS A 38 8.31 -5.35 -11.23
C LYS A 38 8.43 -3.85 -11.44
N GLY A 39 9.67 -3.36 -11.32
CA GLY A 39 10.01 -1.97 -11.59
C GLY A 39 9.74 -1.01 -10.43
N ILE A 40 9.80 -1.50 -9.18
CA ILE A 40 9.84 -0.64 -7.98
C ILE A 40 11.10 0.22 -8.09
N ILE A 41 10.93 1.54 -8.20
CA ILE A 41 12.04 2.51 -8.26
C ILE A 41 12.41 3.00 -6.86
N ASN A 42 11.46 2.97 -5.93
CA ASN A 42 11.64 3.40 -4.56
C ASN A 42 10.59 2.73 -3.67
N TRP A 43 10.94 2.46 -2.42
CA TRP A 43 9.96 2.03 -1.42
C TRP A 43 10.37 2.53 -0.04
N THR A 44 9.37 2.76 0.81
CA THR A 44 9.61 3.17 2.20
C THR A 44 8.47 2.72 3.09
N ARG A 45 8.71 2.81 4.40
CA ARG A 45 7.73 2.54 5.43
C ARG A 45 7.68 3.71 6.41
N SER A 46 6.47 4.06 6.85
CA SER A 46 6.23 4.99 7.95
C SER A 46 5.13 4.42 8.85
N ASN A 47 5.50 3.92 10.03
CA ASN A 47 4.60 3.19 10.94
C ASN A 47 3.93 1.98 10.26
N ASN A 48 2.61 2.00 10.11
CA ASN A 48 1.82 0.95 9.45
C ASN A 48 1.56 1.22 7.97
N ASN A 49 2.22 2.25 7.41
CA ASN A 49 2.09 2.65 6.03
C ASN A 49 3.30 2.18 5.23
N PHE A 50 3.05 1.51 4.12
CA PHE A 50 4.07 1.00 3.21
C PHE A 50 3.82 1.61 1.83
N PHE A 51 4.87 2.16 1.23
CA PHE A 51 4.79 2.87 -0.04
C PHE A 51 5.75 2.20 -1.03
N PHE A 52 5.23 1.80 -2.19
CA PHE A 52 6.01 1.24 -3.29
C PHE A 52 5.77 2.10 -4.52
N GLU A 53 6.81 2.81 -4.95
CA GLU A 53 6.77 3.73 -6.08
C GLU A 53 7.37 3.07 -7.32
N TYR A 54 6.73 3.32 -8.46
CA TYR A 54 7.10 2.87 -9.79
C TYR A 54 7.29 4.08 -10.72
N LYS A 55 7.83 3.83 -11.91
CA LYS A 55 8.00 4.87 -12.94
C LYS A 55 6.68 5.61 -13.21
N ASP A 56 6.81 6.89 -13.54
CA ASP A 56 5.70 7.83 -13.78
C ASP A 56 4.80 8.01 -12.54
N LYS A 57 5.38 7.85 -11.34
CA LYS A 57 4.72 8.05 -10.05
C LYS A 57 3.45 7.19 -9.86
N GLN A 58 3.47 6.00 -10.45
CA GLN A 58 2.52 4.95 -10.11
C GLN A 58 2.86 4.39 -8.73
N MET A 59 1.87 4.10 -7.90
CA MET A 59 2.14 3.64 -6.54
C MET A 59 1.23 2.49 -6.09
N ILE A 60 1.80 1.61 -5.27
CA ILE A 60 1.05 0.75 -4.36
C ILE A 60 1.30 1.27 -2.95
N TYR A 61 0.24 1.70 -2.27
CA TYR A 61 0.26 2.01 -0.85
C TYR A 61 -0.48 0.93 -0.08
N ILE A 62 0.04 0.56 1.09
CA ILE A 62 -0.58 -0.42 1.99
C ILE A 62 -0.66 0.17 3.39
N TYR A 63 -1.85 0.20 3.96
CA TYR A 63 -2.09 0.36 5.38
C TYR A 63 -2.27 -1.01 6.03
N SER A 64 -1.36 -1.38 6.92
CA SER A 64 -1.44 -2.59 7.73
C SER A 64 -1.90 -2.24 9.14
N ALA A 65 -3.21 -2.30 9.39
CA ALA A 65 -3.79 -1.98 10.70
C ALA A 65 -3.18 -2.81 11.83
N TYR A 66 -3.22 -2.28 13.06
CA TYR A 66 -2.83 -3.03 14.25
C TYR A 66 -3.82 -4.18 14.50
N LYS A 67 -3.35 -5.24 15.18
CA LYS A 67 -4.15 -6.44 15.48
C LYS A 67 -5.43 -6.09 16.25
N ASN A 68 -5.33 -5.16 17.20
CA ASN A 68 -6.42 -4.66 18.04
C ASN A 68 -7.28 -3.58 17.36
N GLU A 69 -6.92 -3.08 16.19
CA GLU A 69 -7.66 -2.04 15.48
C GLU A 69 -8.68 -2.66 14.53
N GLY A 70 -9.97 -2.40 14.78
CA GLY A 70 -11.08 -2.82 13.94
C GLY A 70 -11.27 -4.35 13.82
N LYS A 71 -12.42 -4.75 13.30
CA LYS A 71 -12.70 -6.16 12.95
C LYS A 71 -12.31 -6.39 11.49
N GLU A 72 -11.56 -7.47 11.26
CA GLU A 72 -11.29 -7.94 9.91
C GLU A 72 -12.59 -8.47 9.28
N SER A 73 -12.85 -8.07 8.03
CA SER A 73 -13.90 -8.66 7.21
C SER A 73 -13.29 -9.57 6.16
N ASN A 74 -13.96 -10.67 5.83
CA ASN A 74 -13.59 -11.49 4.67
C ASN A 74 -14.08 -10.89 3.35
N ASP A 75 -14.92 -9.85 3.40
CA ASP A 75 -15.50 -9.19 2.24
C ASP A 75 -14.58 -8.06 1.74
N TRP A 76 -13.60 -8.44 0.91
CA TRP A 76 -12.72 -7.49 0.24
C TRP A 76 -13.39 -6.83 -0.96
N LYS A 77 -13.36 -5.50 -0.99
CA LYS A 77 -13.96 -4.67 -2.05
C LYS A 77 -12.91 -3.90 -2.82
N LEU A 78 -13.16 -3.73 -4.11
CA LEU A 78 -12.41 -2.82 -4.97
C LEU A 78 -13.28 -1.60 -5.24
N LEU A 79 -12.84 -0.45 -4.75
CA LEU A 79 -13.56 0.81 -4.79
C LEU A 79 -12.85 1.81 -5.72
N GLU A 80 -13.62 2.72 -6.31
CA GLU A 80 -13.05 3.95 -6.88
C GLU A 80 -12.48 4.81 -5.77
N VAL A 81 -11.51 5.67 -6.10
CA VAL A 81 -10.92 6.63 -5.16
C VAL A 81 -11.05 8.01 -5.76
N GLU A 82 -11.68 8.90 -5.01
CA GLU A 82 -11.76 10.31 -5.37
C GLU A 82 -10.43 11.01 -5.07
N GLY A 83 -10.09 12.05 -5.84
CA GLY A 83 -8.79 12.73 -5.73
C GLY A 83 -8.50 13.27 -4.33
N ASN A 84 -9.50 13.85 -3.67
CA ASN A 84 -9.41 14.36 -2.29
C ASN A 84 -9.12 13.27 -1.24
N GLU A 85 -9.49 12.01 -1.49
CA GLU A 85 -9.22 10.92 -0.55
C GLU A 85 -7.77 10.45 -0.63
N VAL A 86 -7.07 10.70 -1.75
CA VAL A 86 -5.68 10.29 -1.95
C VAL A 86 -4.74 10.95 -0.96
N ASP A 87 -4.98 12.24 -0.66
CA ASP A 87 -4.18 13.00 0.29
C ASP A 87 -4.11 12.34 1.67
N ASN A 88 -5.21 11.73 2.12
CA ASN A 88 -5.28 11.01 3.39
C ASN A 88 -4.30 9.82 3.44
N PHE A 89 -3.93 9.26 2.30
CA PHE A 89 -3.01 8.13 2.20
C PHE A 89 -1.57 8.56 1.91
N LEU A 90 -1.38 9.56 1.04
CA LEU A 90 -0.09 9.84 0.42
C LEU A 90 0.57 11.15 0.86
N ASN A 91 -0.13 12.06 1.55
CA ASN A 91 0.42 13.39 1.85
C ASN A 91 1.79 13.33 2.55
N ASN A 92 1.89 12.52 3.62
CA ASN A 92 3.15 12.32 4.36
C ASN A 92 4.30 11.80 3.47
N TYR A 93 3.99 10.99 2.46
CA TYR A 93 4.99 10.47 1.54
C TYR A 93 5.39 11.53 0.52
N TRP A 94 4.42 12.26 -0.04
CA TRP A 94 4.67 13.32 -1.02
C TRP A 94 5.45 14.48 -0.46
N GLU A 95 5.12 14.95 0.75
CA GLU A 95 5.88 16.01 1.44
C GLU A 95 7.36 15.63 1.56
N LYS A 96 7.65 14.40 2.03
CA LYS A 96 9.02 13.87 2.12
C LYS A 96 9.73 13.76 0.78
N ARG A 97 8.99 13.50 -0.30
CA ARG A 97 9.54 13.40 -1.66
C ARG A 97 9.59 14.74 -2.39
N GLY A 98 9.04 15.81 -1.81
CA GLY A 98 8.86 17.11 -2.47
C GLY A 98 7.92 17.06 -3.67
N TYR A 99 6.98 16.11 -3.70
CA TYR A 99 6.00 15.98 -4.79
C TYR A 99 4.85 16.97 -4.59
N LYS A 100 4.33 17.50 -5.70
CA LYS A 100 3.17 18.41 -5.72
C LYS A 100 2.05 17.75 -6.52
N GLU A 101 0.92 17.43 -5.86
CA GLU A 101 -0.18 16.65 -6.45
C GLU A 101 -0.82 17.32 -7.66
N LYS A 102 -1.00 18.64 -7.64
CA LYS A 102 -1.57 19.39 -8.76
C LYS A 102 -0.88 19.07 -10.10
N TYR A 103 0.45 18.93 -10.09
CA TYR A 103 1.24 18.59 -11.27
C TYR A 103 1.12 17.12 -11.70
N LEU A 104 0.76 16.24 -10.77
CA LEU A 104 0.53 14.82 -11.04
C LEU A 104 -0.78 14.62 -11.80
N LEU A 105 -1.87 15.23 -11.32
CA LEU A 105 -3.20 15.13 -11.93
C LEU A 105 -3.23 15.75 -13.34
N GLU A 106 -2.63 16.92 -13.53
CA GLU A 106 -2.59 17.60 -14.82
C GLU A 106 -1.73 16.85 -15.87
N LYS A 107 -0.65 16.19 -15.45
CA LYS A 107 0.31 15.51 -16.35
C LYS A 107 -0.11 14.09 -16.73
N HIS A 108 -1.08 13.52 -16.04
CA HIS A 108 -1.40 12.10 -16.14
C HIS A 108 -2.89 11.84 -16.37
N VAL A 109 -3.43 12.48 -17.40
CA VAL A 109 -4.80 12.25 -17.90
C VAL A 109 -5.04 10.78 -18.24
N GLY A 110 -6.20 10.24 -17.84
CA GLY A 110 -6.61 8.87 -18.15
C GLY A 110 -6.00 7.79 -17.25
N ARG A 111 -5.34 8.16 -16.15
CA ARG A 111 -4.88 7.22 -15.12
C ARG A 111 -6.00 6.84 -14.17
N ILE A 112 -5.85 5.67 -13.56
CA ILE A 112 -6.87 5.07 -12.71
C ILE A 112 -6.29 4.88 -11.30
N SER A 113 -7.06 5.29 -10.31
CA SER A 113 -6.79 5.03 -8.89
C SER A 113 -7.89 4.14 -8.31
N LYS A 114 -7.53 3.16 -7.49
CA LYS A 114 -8.45 2.19 -6.89
C LYS A 114 -8.04 1.87 -5.46
N LEU A 115 -9.01 1.60 -4.60
CA LEU A 115 -8.80 1.13 -3.24
C LEU A 115 -9.28 -0.32 -3.10
N TYR A 116 -8.37 -1.23 -2.77
CA TYR A 116 -8.71 -2.60 -2.40
C TYR A 116 -8.66 -2.72 -0.87
N THR A 117 -9.79 -3.05 -0.24
CA THR A 117 -9.93 -2.97 1.22
C THR A 117 -10.96 -3.97 1.75
N ASN A 118 -10.77 -4.43 2.97
CA ASN A 118 -11.79 -5.13 3.76
C ASN A 118 -12.26 -4.32 4.98
N GLY A 119 -12.09 -3.00 4.92
CA GLY A 119 -12.35 -2.07 6.03
C GLY A 119 -11.13 -1.90 6.93
N LYS A 120 -10.49 -2.99 7.35
CA LYS A 120 -9.33 -2.99 8.26
C LYS A 120 -8.02 -2.69 7.52
N TYR A 121 -7.72 -3.45 6.47
CA TYR A 121 -6.53 -3.26 5.65
C TYR A 121 -6.88 -2.49 4.39
N LYS A 122 -6.00 -1.58 3.96
CA LYS A 122 -6.23 -0.73 2.80
C LYS A 122 -5.06 -0.83 1.84
N ILE A 123 -5.34 -1.09 0.56
CA ILE A 123 -4.34 -1.11 -0.50
C ILE A 123 -4.77 -0.13 -1.59
N LEU A 124 -4.09 1.02 -1.65
CA LEU A 124 -4.33 2.03 -2.66
C LEU A 124 -3.44 1.75 -3.87
N LEU A 125 -4.06 1.59 -5.02
CA LEU A 125 -3.42 1.59 -6.33
C LEU A 125 -3.58 3.01 -6.89
N TYR A 126 -2.50 3.79 -6.96
CA TYR A 126 -2.58 5.21 -7.31
C TYR A 126 -1.93 5.49 -8.65
N ASN A 127 -2.61 6.31 -9.46
CA ASN A 127 -2.09 6.87 -10.72
C ASN A 127 -1.66 5.78 -11.72
N ILE A 128 -2.38 4.66 -11.75
CA ILE A 128 -2.03 3.47 -12.54
C ILE A 128 -2.37 3.68 -14.01
N LYS A 129 -1.47 3.26 -14.90
CA LYS A 129 -1.76 3.24 -16.34
C LYS A 129 -2.87 2.23 -16.62
N THR A 130 -3.86 2.60 -17.43
CA THR A 130 -5.01 1.73 -17.76
C THR A 130 -4.56 0.36 -18.24
N GLU A 131 -3.53 0.28 -19.09
CA GLU A 131 -2.97 -0.96 -19.63
C GLU A 131 -2.26 -1.84 -18.58
N LYS A 132 -1.91 -1.27 -17.41
CA LYS A 132 -1.26 -1.97 -16.29
C LYS A 132 -2.21 -2.29 -15.15
N LEU A 133 -3.44 -1.76 -15.17
CA LEU A 133 -4.36 -1.83 -14.03
C LEU A 133 -4.63 -3.26 -13.56
N SER A 134 -4.84 -4.20 -14.49
CA SER A 134 -5.10 -5.61 -14.18
C SER A 134 -3.97 -6.26 -13.38
N VAL A 135 -2.72 -5.92 -13.69
CA VAL A 135 -1.53 -6.43 -13.00
C VAL A 135 -1.47 -5.90 -11.56
N PHE A 136 -1.75 -4.62 -11.37
CA PHE A 136 -1.76 -3.98 -10.04
C PHE A 136 -2.92 -4.50 -9.17
N ILE A 137 -4.12 -4.69 -9.74
CA ILE A 137 -5.25 -5.31 -9.03
C ILE A 137 -4.91 -6.75 -8.63
N ARG A 138 -4.33 -7.54 -9.54
CA ARG A 138 -3.90 -8.90 -9.22
C ARG A 138 -2.90 -8.92 -8.07
N SER A 139 -1.92 -8.01 -8.08
CA SER A 139 -0.97 -7.82 -6.98
C SER A 139 -1.67 -7.52 -5.65
N ALA A 140 -2.59 -6.55 -5.61
CA ALA A 140 -3.33 -6.21 -4.39
C ALA A 140 -4.07 -7.41 -3.80
N LYS A 141 -4.66 -8.26 -4.65
CA LYS A 141 -5.36 -9.49 -4.25
C LYS A 141 -4.46 -10.59 -3.69
N THR A 142 -3.15 -10.48 -3.81
CA THR A 142 -2.20 -11.43 -3.18
C THR A 142 -1.86 -11.07 -1.73
N PHE A 143 -2.39 -9.96 -1.22
CA PHE A 143 -2.18 -9.56 0.16
C PHE A 143 -2.73 -10.61 1.11
N THR A 144 -1.90 -11.06 2.05
CA THR A 144 -2.26 -12.09 3.03
C THR A 144 -1.69 -11.70 4.39
N ILE A 145 -2.51 -11.83 5.42
CA ILE A 145 -2.07 -11.70 6.81
C ILE A 145 -1.40 -13.00 7.23
N ASN A 146 -0.17 -12.89 7.72
CA ASN A 146 0.60 -14.02 8.22
C ASN A 146 0.32 -14.14 9.72
N MET A 147 -0.19 -15.31 10.13
CA MET A 147 -0.32 -15.65 11.56
C MET A 147 1.04 -15.86 12.21
#